data_AF-A0A2E2ETC5-F1
#
_entry.id   AF-A0A2E2ETC5-F1
#
_cell.length_a   1.000
_cell.length_b   1.000
_cell.length_c   1.000
_cell.angle_alpha   90.00
_cell.angle_beta   90.00
_cell.angle_gamma   90.00
#
_symmetry.space_group_name_H-M   'P 1'
#
loop_
_entity.id
_entity.type
_entity.pdbx_description
1 polymer ?
#
loop_
_entity_poly.entity_id
_entity_poly.type
_entity_poly.pdbx_seq_one_letter_code
_entity_poly.pdbx_strand_id
1 'polypeptide(L)' 'MNFLYFDPGLGAMIIQTIIAAVAGVVLFSKNLMHKIKVFLGLTKNSDDDVFEDIDVKEKDSENSK' A
#
# COMPACT_ATOMS: atom_id res chain seq x y z
N MET A 1 -15.56 22.38 33.44
CA MET A 1 -14.17 21.97 33.22
C MET A 1 -14.05 20.51 33.64
N ASN A 2 -14.35 19.56 32.75
CA ASN A 2 -14.12 18.14 33.02
C ASN A 2 -12.88 17.75 32.22
N PHE A 3 -11.73 17.77 32.88
CA PHE A 3 -10.56 17.05 32.40
C PHE A 3 -11.03 15.59 32.25
N LEU A 4 -10.97 15.03 31.04
CA LEU A 4 -11.28 13.62 30.81
C LEU A 4 -10.38 12.84 31.77
N TYR A 5 -10.92 12.41 32.90
CA TYR A 5 -10.17 11.71 33.93
C TYR A 5 -9.88 10.33 33.37
N PHE A 6 -8.71 10.21 32.75
CA PHE A 6 -8.17 8.94 32.32
C PHE A 6 -7.74 8.21 33.57
N ASP A 7 -8.64 7.38 34.10
CA ASP A 7 -8.32 6.45 35.16
C ASP A 7 -7.04 5.69 34.79
N PRO A 8 -6.11 5.44 35.73
CA PRO A 8 -4.88 4.69 35.46
C PRO A 8 -5.10 3.43 34.59
N GLY A 9 -6.23 2.73 34.75
CA GLY A 9 -6.57 1.58 33.90
C GLY A 9 -6.91 1.93 32.45
N LEU A 10 -7.69 3.00 32.23
CA LEU A 10 -8.12 3.42 30.90
C LEU A 10 -6.96 4.05 30.11
N GLY A 11 -6.09 4.81 30.79
CA GLY A 11 -4.84 5.30 30.21
C GLY A 11 -3.92 4.17 29.76
N ALA A 12 -3.78 3.12 30.58
CA ALA A 12 -2.99 1.94 30.23
C ALA A 12 -3.54 1.20 28.99
N MET A 13 -4.86 1.02 28.88
CA MET A 13 -5.47 0.39 27.70
C MET A 13 -5.22 1.17 26.40
N ILE A 14 -5.31 2.50 26.45
CA ILE A 14 -5.05 3.35 25.28
C ILE A 14 -3.59 3.22 24.86
N ILE A 15 -2.66 3.34 25.81
CA ILE A 15 -1.22 3.22 25.55
C ILE A 15 -0.89 1.84 24.98
N GLN A 16 -1.43 0.77 25.57
CA GLN A 16 -1.21 -0.60 25.10
C GLN A 16 -1.74 -0.81 23.68
N THR A 17 -2.92 -0.26 23.37
CA THR A 17 -3.52 -0.33 22.03
C THR A 17 -2.65 0.41 21.01
N ILE A 18 -2.13 1.59 21.36
CA ILE A 18 -1.23 2.36 20.49
C ILE A 18 0.07 1.58 20.25
N ILE A 19 0.69 1.06 21.31
CA ILE A 19 1.93 0.27 21.20
C ILE A 19 1.70 -0.97 20.33
N ALA A 20 0.62 -1.71 20.55
CA ALA A 20 0.28 -2.89 19.76
C ALA A 20 -0.01 -2.54 18.28
N ALA A 21 -0.70 -1.44 18.01
CA ALA A 21 -0.95 -0.97 16.66
C ALA A 21 0.36 -0.59 15.94
N VAL A 22 1.25 0.16 16.61
CA VAL A 22 2.57 0.52 16.06
C VAL A 22 3.41 -0.73 15.83
N ALA A 23 3.47 -1.65 16.79
CA ALA A 23 4.19 -2.91 16.65
C ALA A 23 3.65 -3.76 15.49
N GLY A 24 2.32 -3.84 15.35
CA GLY A 24 1.66 -4.51 14.23
C GLY A 24 2.03 -3.86 12.88
N VAL A 25 1.94 -2.53 12.79
CA VAL A 25 2.32 -1.83 11.56
C VAL A 25 3.80 -2.04 11.25
N VAL A 26 4.71 -1.98 12.23
CA VAL A 26 6.16 -2.18 12.01
C VAL A 26 6.49 -3.62 11.61
N LEU A 27 5.98 -4.63 12.34
CA LEU A 27 6.21 -6.05 12.05
C LEU A 27 5.65 -6.45 10.68
N PHE A 28 4.48 -5.92 10.33
CA PHE A 28 3.82 -6.27 9.08
C PHE A 28 4.10 -5.28 7.94
N SER A 29 4.77 -4.14 8.16
CA SER A 29 4.99 -3.06 7.19
C SER A 29 5.42 -3.55 5.80
N LYS A 30 6.43 -4.44 5.76
CA LYS A 30 6.97 -4.98 4.49
C LYS A 30 5.96 -5.79 3.69
N ASN A 31 5.17 -6.65 4.33
CA ASN A 31 4.20 -7.51 3.65
C ASN A 31 2.83 -6.82 3.49
N LEU A 32 2.50 -5.93 4.42
CA LEU A 32 1.23 -5.22 4.49
C LEU A 32 1.17 -4.12 3.44
N MET A 33 2.26 -3.40 3.15
CA MET A 33 2.30 -2.42 2.06
C MET A 33 1.96 -3.06 0.71
N HIS A 34 2.51 -4.23 0.41
CA HIS A 34 2.21 -4.94 -0.84
C HIS A 34 0.74 -5.42 -0.89
N LYS A 35 0.23 -5.94 0.22
CA LYS A 35 -1.17 -6.39 0.32
C LYS A 35 -2.16 -5.22 0.27
N ILE A 36 -1.84 -4.09 0.90
CA ILE A 36 -2.64 -2.86 0.87
C ILE A 36 -2.63 -2.28 -0.54
N LYS A 37 -1.47 -2.21 -1.22
CA LYS A 37 -1.39 -1.77 -2.62
C LYS A 37 -2.27 -2.62 -3.54
N VAL A 38 -2.19 -3.94 -3.42
CA VAL A 38 -3.04 -4.87 -4.19
C VAL A 38 -4.52 -4.73 -3.81
N PHE A 39 -4.85 -4.65 -2.52
CA PHE A 39 -6.22 -4.53 -2.03
C PHE A 39 -6.88 -3.20 -2.40
N LEU A 40 -6.12 -2.10 -2.38
CA LEU A 40 -6.58 -0.77 -2.79
C LEU A 40 -6.60 -0.61 -4.32
N GLY A 41 -6.24 -1.63 -5.10
CA GLY A 41 -6.13 -1.53 -6.55
C GLY A 41 -5.01 -0.61 -7.03
N LEU A 42 -4.20 -0.06 -6.11
CA LEU A 42 -2.95 0.64 -6.36
C LEU A 42 -1.79 -0.35 -6.52
N THR A 43 -2.04 -1.50 -7.12
CA THR A 43 -0.97 -2.15 -7.84
C THR A 43 -0.63 -1.14 -8.93
N LYS A 44 0.46 -0.38 -8.73
CA LYS A 44 1.16 0.13 -9.89
C LYS A 44 1.40 -1.13 -10.69
N ASN A 45 0.77 -1.24 -11.84
CA ASN A 45 1.16 -2.19 -12.84
C ASN A 45 2.63 -1.84 -13.12
N SER A 46 3.55 -2.35 -12.31
CA SER A 46 4.90 -2.61 -12.76
C SER A 46 4.89 -3.90 -13.60
N ASP A 47 3.76 -4.19 -14.24
CA ASP A 47 3.70 -4.81 -15.57
C ASP A 47 4.15 -3.81 -16.66
N ASP A 48 4.40 -2.53 -16.31
CA ASP A 48 5.14 -1.59 -17.16
C ASP A 48 6.62 -2.01 -17.35
N ASP A 49 7.16 -2.96 -16.55
CA ASP A 49 8.57 -3.43 -16.67
C ASP A 49 8.71 -4.82 -17.33
N VAL A 50 7.62 -5.48 -17.74
CA VAL A 50 7.69 -6.81 -18.42
C VAL A 50 6.98 -6.84 -19.77
N PHE A 51 6.07 -5.89 -20.04
CA PHE A 51 5.28 -5.86 -21.28
C PHE A 51 5.35 -4.54 -22.08
N GLU A 52 6.22 -3.58 -21.72
CA GLU A 52 6.40 -2.34 -22.51
C GLU A 52 7.42 -2.44 -23.67
N ASP A 53 8.06 -3.58 -23.89
CA ASP A 53 8.99 -3.78 -25.01
C ASP A 53 8.35 -4.50 -26.22
N ILE A 54 7.16 -4.09 -26.64
CA ILE A 54 6.76 -4.29 -28.04
C ILE A 54 6.62 -2.91 -28.72
N ASP A 55 7.76 -2.32 -29.06
CA ASP A 55 7.86 -1.25 -30.05
C ASP A 55 7.49 -1.83 -31.43
N VAL A 56 6.20 -1.92 -31.74
CA VAL A 56 5.75 -2.07 -33.13
C VAL A 56 5.86 -0.72 -33.82
N LYS A 57 7.09 -0.24 -33.99
CA LYS A 57 7.43 0.72 -35.03
C LYS A 57 7.91 -0.01 -36.26
N GLU A 58 7.04 -0.78 -36.90
CA GLU A 58 7.30 -1.10 -38.30
C GLU A 58 6.06 -1.55 -39.08
N LYS A 59 5.97 -0.95 -40.26
CA LYS A 59 5.19 -1.34 -41.43
C LYS A 59 3.77 -0.79 -41.51
N ASP A 60 3.67 0.54 -41.58
CA ASP A 60 2.75 1.11 -42.59
C ASP A 60 3.20 0.55 -43.93
N SER A 61 2.31 -0.29 -44.45
CA SER A 61 2.52 -1.17 -45.57
C SER A 61 2.76 -0.34 -46.82
N GLU A 62 3.73 -0.78 -47.64
CA GLU A 62 3.72 -0.56 -49.08
C GLU A 62 2.31 -0.87 -49.60
N ASN A 63 1.50 0.16 -49.79
CA ASN A 63 0.27 0.03 -50.55
C ASN A 63 0.65 0.11 -52.02
N SER A 64 0.80 -1.08 -52.59
CA SER A 64 0.83 -1.36 -54.01
C SER A 64 -0.38 -0.72 -54.73
N LYS A 65 -0.15 0.37 -55.48
CA LYS A 65 -0.51 0.51 -56.91
C LYS A 65 -0.16 1.89 -57.49
#